data_AF-A0A1G8S0I5-F1
#
_entry.id   AF-A0A1G8S0I5-F1
#
_cell.length_a   1.000
_cell.length_b   1.000
_cell.length_c   1.000
_cell.angle_alpha   90.00
_cell.angle_beta   90.00
_cell.angle_gamma   90.00
#
_symmetry.space_group_name_H-M   'P 1'
#
loop_
_entity.id
_entity.type
_entity.pdbx_description
1 polymer ?
#
loop_
_entity_poly.entity_id
_entity_poly.type
_entity_poly.pdbx_seq_one_letter_code
_entity_poly.pdbx_strand_id
1 'polypeptide(L)'
;MSRQIILTFTSHRGRRFPVELFTPDTPFAEEGAVYLYLRLPAGRAVQAQILHVGATAALGRQIAQDRQSGLLARVAALGFDTVGAVALARPSERAQIAQEFIQSWHPPCNDGHGALAGLMGLPAPLPRLPGPRA
;
A
#
# COMPACT_ATOMS: atom_id res chain seq x y z
N MET A 1 25.84 2.46 -1.88
CA MET A 1 25.20 3.20 -0.78
C MET A 1 23.82 3.63 -1.24
N SER A 2 22.78 2.89 -0.85
CA SER A 2 21.39 3.15 -1.25
C SER A 2 20.88 4.35 -0.47
N ARG A 3 20.40 5.41 -1.14
CA ARG A 3 19.73 6.52 -0.46
C ARG A 3 18.41 6.00 0.11
N GLN A 4 18.34 5.93 1.44
CA GLN A 4 17.10 5.65 2.16
C GLN A 4 16.20 6.88 2.01
N ILE A 5 15.10 6.72 1.27
CA ILE A 5 14.11 7.78 1.09
C ILE A 5 13.06 7.59 2.18
N ILE A 6 12.74 8.65 2.91
CA ILE A 6 11.67 8.65 3.91
C ILE A 6 10.53 9.53 3.39
N LEU A 7 9.32 8.98 3.38
CA LEU A 7 8.09 9.73 3.13
C LEU A 7 7.29 9.86 4.43
N THR A 8 6.69 11.02 4.66
CA THR A 8 5.78 11.21 5.80
C THR A 8 4.34 10.99 5.35
N PHE A 9 3.70 9.97 5.92
CA PHE A 9 2.28 9.72 5.72
C PHE A 9 1.48 10.36 6.87
N THR A 10 0.40 11.06 6.55
CA THR A 10 -0.51 11.64 7.54
C THR A 10 -1.83 10.90 7.51
N SER A 11 -2.21 10.25 8.61
CA SER A 11 -3.46 9.48 8.70
C SER A 11 -4.70 10.38 8.74
N HIS A 12 -5.89 9.78 8.62
CA HIS A 12 -7.15 10.49 8.80
C HIS A 12 -7.30 11.14 10.20
N ARG A 13 -6.52 10.68 11.19
CA ARG A 13 -6.47 11.24 12.54
C ARG A 13 -5.43 12.36 12.69
N GLY A 14 -4.76 12.76 11.61
CA GLY A 14 -3.72 13.78 11.62
C GLY A 14 -2.38 13.31 12.20
N ARG A 15 -2.22 12.02 12.51
CA ARG A 15 -0.94 11.47 12.99
C ARG A 15 0.03 11.32 11.82
N ARG A 16 1.28 11.71 12.05
CA ARG A 16 2.36 11.65 11.05
C ARG A 16 3.24 10.44 11.31
N PHE A 17 3.51 9.68 10.25
CA PHE A 17 4.32 8.47 10.30
C PHE A 17 5.49 8.60 9.33
N PRO A 18 6.75 8.47 9.80
CA PRO A 18 7.88 8.34 8.92
C PRO A 18 7.89 6.93 8.32
N VAL A 19 7.70 6.84 7.01
CA VAL A 19 7.74 5.59 6.26
C VAL A 19 9.06 5.55 5.49
N GLU A 20 9.88 4.57 5.82
CA GLU A 20 11.10 4.28 5.08
C GLU A 20 10.76 3.51 3.81
N LEU A 21 11.36 3.91 2.69
CA LEU A 21 11.10 3.32 1.39
C LEU A 21 12.26 2.46 0.91
N PHE A 22 11.90 1.32 0.34
CA PHE A 22 12.81 0.30 -0.13
C PHE A 22 12.37 -0.24 -1.48
N THR A 23 13.34 -0.66 -2.28
CA THR A 23 13.07 -1.44 -3.48
C THR A 23 12.54 -2.84 -3.12
N PRO A 24 11.72 -3.47 -3.96
CA PRO A 24 11.18 -4.83 -3.70
C PRO A 24 12.25 -5.91 -3.49
N ASP A 25 13.44 -5.69 -4.03
CA ASP A 25 14.60 -6.60 -3.95
C ASP A 25 15.48 -6.33 -2.71
N THR A 26 15.15 -5.33 -1.90
CA THR A 26 15.90 -5.03 -0.68
C THR A 26 15.88 -6.23 0.27
N PRO A 27 17.03 -6.67 0.81
CA PRO A 27 17.05 -7.63 1.90
C PRO A 27 16.60 -6.94 3.20
N PHE A 28 15.62 -7.52 3.89
CA PHE A 28 15.09 -6.98 5.15
C PHE A 28 15.56 -7.81 6.35
N ALA A 29 15.81 -7.13 7.46
CA ALA A 29 16.07 -7.77 8.74
C ALA A 29 14.78 -8.34 9.35
N GLU A 30 14.95 -9.25 10.32
CA GLU A 30 13.82 -9.84 11.06
C GLU A 30 13.38 -8.93 12.20
N GLU A 31 12.75 -7.82 11.82
CA GLU A 31 12.30 -6.78 12.74
C GLU A 31 10.78 -6.60 12.72
N GLY A 32 10.26 -6.10 13.84
CA GLY A 32 8.85 -5.75 13.97
C GLY A 32 8.55 -4.45 13.22
N ALA A 33 7.60 -4.51 12.28
CA ALA A 33 7.21 -3.36 11.48
C ALA A 33 5.74 -3.39 11.07
N VAL A 34 5.21 -2.20 10.78
CA VAL A 34 4.09 -2.07 9.84
C VAL A 34 4.69 -1.87 8.46
N TYR A 35 4.32 -2.71 7.50
CA TYR A 35 4.84 -2.68 6.14
C TYR A 35 3.74 -2.35 5.14
N LEU A 36 4.14 -1.76 4.02
CA LEU A 36 3.28 -1.27 2.96
C LEU A 36 3.79 -1.76 1.61
N TYR A 37 2.88 -2.18 0.74
CA TYR A 37 3.17 -2.27 -0.68
C TYR A 37 2.64 -1.03 -1.37
N LEU A 38 3.52 -0.32 -2.04
CA LEU A 38 3.27 0.99 -2.63
C LEU A 38 3.51 0.96 -4.14
N ARG A 39 2.82 1.86 -4.82
CA ARG A 39 3.16 2.31 -6.16
C ARG A 39 3.59 3.77 -6.08
N LEU A 40 4.81 4.05 -6.51
CA LEU A 40 5.40 5.39 -6.58
C LEU A 40 5.51 5.86 -8.04
N PRO A 41 4.47 6.53 -8.56
CA PRO A 41 4.53 7.09 -9.91
C PRO A 41 5.71 8.07 -10.07
N ALA A 42 6.45 7.92 -11.17
CA ALA A 42 7.56 8.80 -11.52
C ALA A 42 7.03 10.20 -11.89
N GLY A 43 7.38 11.21 -11.09
CA GLY A 43 6.99 12.60 -11.36
C GLY A 43 6.97 13.46 -10.08
N ARG A 44 7.11 14.78 -10.24
CA ARG A 44 7.35 15.73 -9.14
C ARG A 44 6.18 15.97 -8.18
N ALA A 45 5.01 15.37 -8.39
CA ALA A 45 3.80 15.76 -7.65
C ALA A 45 2.79 14.62 -7.45
N VAL A 46 3.23 13.38 -7.26
CA VAL A 46 2.29 12.25 -7.28
C VAL A 46 2.20 11.55 -5.92
N GLN A 47 0.96 11.45 -5.44
CA GLN A 47 0.58 10.76 -4.22
C GLN A 47 1.02 9.29 -4.32
N ALA A 48 1.80 8.83 -3.35
CA ALA A 48 2.09 7.42 -3.19
C ALA A 48 0.78 6.65 -3.03
N GLN A 49 0.56 5.61 -3.83
CA GLN A 49 -0.63 4.78 -3.69
C GLN A 49 -0.31 3.58 -2.80
N ILE A 50 -1.05 3.44 -1.69
CA ILE A 50 -0.94 2.28 -0.81
C ILE A 50 -1.81 1.16 -1.37
N LEU A 51 -1.19 0.03 -1.71
CA LEU A 51 -1.85 -1.14 -2.29
C LEU A 51 -2.21 -2.18 -1.23
N HIS A 52 -1.35 -2.34 -0.23
CA HIS A 52 -1.53 -3.24 0.90
C HIS A 52 -0.84 -2.69 2.16
N VAL A 53 -1.38 -3.03 3.32
CA VAL A 53 -0.81 -2.75 4.65
C VAL A 53 -0.79 -4.05 5.45
N GLY A 54 0.35 -4.36 6.08
CA GLY A 54 0.44 -5.47 7.03
C GLY A 54 1.23 -5.09 8.28
N ALA A 55 1.10 -5.91 9.32
CA ALA A 55 1.89 -5.82 10.54
C ALA A 55 2.59 -7.15 10.79
N THR A 56 3.87 -7.12 11.13
CA THR A 56 4.66 -8.32 11.40
C THR A 56 5.65 -8.07 12.52
N ALA A 57 6.08 -9.15 13.19
CA ALA A 57 7.19 -9.14 14.12
C ALA A 57 8.55 -9.42 13.43
N ALA A 58 8.51 -9.83 12.16
CA ALA A 58 9.64 -10.36 11.41
C ALA A 58 9.47 -10.00 9.92
N LEU A 59 9.96 -8.83 9.53
CA LEU A 59 9.73 -8.23 8.22
C LEU A 59 10.30 -9.07 7.06
N GLY A 60 11.56 -9.51 7.18
CA GLY A 60 12.22 -10.37 6.19
C GLY A 60 11.42 -11.63 5.89
N ARG A 61 11.05 -12.38 6.94
CA ARG A 61 10.23 -13.60 6.81
C ARG A 61 8.87 -13.32 6.21
N GLN A 62 8.19 -12.24 6.61
CA GLN A 62 6.86 -11.92 6.10
C GLN A 62 6.89 -11.63 4.59
N ILE A 63 7.85 -10.82 4.12
CA ILE A 63 7.98 -10.51 2.68
C ILE A 63 8.30 -11.78 1.89
N ALA A 64 9.12 -12.68 2.44
CA ALA A 64 9.39 -13.98 1.82
C ALA A 64 8.12 -14.85 1.74
N GLN A 65 7.26 -14.81 2.76
CA GLN A 65 5.98 -15.52 2.76
C GLN A 65 4.98 -14.91 1.76
N ASP A 66 4.94 -13.59 1.62
CA ASP A 66 4.05 -12.90 0.69
C ASP A 66 4.36 -13.20 -0.79
N ARG A 67 5.63 -13.51 -1.08
CA ARG A 67 6.06 -14.03 -2.39
C ARG A 67 5.42 -15.38 -2.71
N GLN A 68 5.13 -16.19 -1.69
CA GLN A 68 4.56 -17.53 -1.84
C GLN A 68 3.03 -17.54 -1.77
N SER A 69 2.41 -16.56 -1.11
CA SER A 69 0.97 -16.51 -0.85
C SER A 69 0.12 -15.98 -2.02
N GLY A 70 0.75 -15.48 -3.08
CA GLY A 70 0.07 -14.83 -4.21
C GLY A 70 -0.31 -13.36 -3.95
N LEU A 71 -0.10 -12.83 -2.73
CA LEU A 71 -0.29 -11.41 -2.43
C LEU A 71 0.60 -10.53 -3.31
N LEU A 72 1.88 -10.89 -3.47
CA LEU A 72 2.76 -10.14 -4.35
C LEU A 72 2.30 -10.11 -5.80
N ALA A 73 1.73 -11.21 -6.31
CA ALA A 73 1.17 -11.23 -7.66
C ALA A 73 -0.01 -10.25 -7.80
N ARG A 74 -0.88 -10.18 -6.78
CA ARG A 74 -2.01 -9.23 -6.74
C ARG A 74 -1.56 -7.77 -6.74
N VAL A 75 -0.61 -7.41 -5.88
CA VAL A 75 -0.12 -6.02 -5.84
C VAL A 75 0.73 -5.68 -7.05
N ALA A 76 1.47 -6.64 -7.63
CA ALA A 76 2.22 -6.45 -8.87
C ALA A 76 1.29 -6.13 -10.05
N ALA A 77 0.12 -6.77 -10.13
CA ALA A 77 -0.89 -6.45 -11.14
C ALA A 77 -1.43 -5.00 -11.04
N LEU A 78 -1.28 -4.35 -9.88
CA LEU A 78 -1.65 -2.96 -9.63
C LEU A 78 -0.47 -1.97 -9.80
N GLY A 79 0.71 -2.47 -10.18
CA GLY A 79 1.92 -1.67 -10.39
C GLY A 79 2.73 -1.42 -9.11
N PHE A 80 2.71 -2.35 -8.15
CA PHE A 80 3.63 -2.34 -7.02
C PHE A 80 5.09 -2.20 -7.47
N ASP A 81 5.79 -1.23 -6.90
CA ASP A 81 7.19 -0.95 -7.23
C ASP A 81 8.04 -0.62 -5.99
N THR A 82 7.42 -0.44 -4.82
CA THR A 82 8.11 0.06 -3.63
C THR A 82 7.55 -0.55 -2.36
N VAL A 83 8.42 -0.97 -1.44
CA VAL A 83 8.07 -1.39 -0.09
C VAL A 83 8.24 -0.22 0.87
N GLY A 84 7.20 0.10 1.65
CA GLY A 84 7.29 1.03 2.77
C GLY A 84 7.37 0.28 4.10
N ALA A 85 8.12 0.77 5.07
CA ALA A 85 8.12 0.22 6.43
C ALA A 85 8.16 1.32 7.50
N VAL A 86 7.44 1.06 8.60
CA VAL A 86 7.52 1.82 9.84
C VAL A 86 8.00 0.84 10.92
N ALA A 87 9.27 0.98 11.32
CA ALA A 87 9.86 0.15 12.36
C ALA A 87 9.17 0.42 13.71
N LEU A 88 8.69 -0.64 14.36
CA LEU A 88 7.89 -0.55 15.58
C LEU A 88 8.15 -1.76 16.49
N ALA A 89 8.68 -1.51 17.68
CA ALA A 89 9.07 -2.56 18.61
C ALA A 89 7.87 -3.31 19.24
N ARG A 90 6.77 -2.61 19.53
CA ARG A 90 5.66 -3.17 20.32
C ARG A 90 4.56 -3.81 19.45
N PRO A 91 4.14 -5.06 19.72
CA PRO A 91 3.08 -5.73 18.96
C PRO A 91 1.74 -4.98 18.93
N SER A 92 1.30 -4.45 20.08
CA SER A 92 0.04 -3.72 20.19
C SER A 92 0.03 -2.44 19.35
N GLU A 93 1.15 -1.71 19.32
CA GLU A 93 1.30 -0.51 18.50
C GLU A 93 1.27 -0.85 17.01
N ARG A 94 1.92 -1.96 16.58
CA ARG A 94 1.89 -2.40 15.18
C ARG A 94 0.48 -2.68 14.68
N ALA A 95 -0.30 -3.44 15.43
CA ALA A 95 -1.66 -3.78 15.04
C ALA A 95 -2.56 -2.53 14.95
N GLN A 96 -2.45 -1.63 15.93
CA GLN A 96 -3.22 -0.38 15.94
C GLN A 96 -2.85 0.53 14.76
N ILE A 97 -1.55 0.67 14.47
CA ILE A 97 -1.06 1.52 13.38
C ILE A 97 -1.44 0.92 12.02
N ALA A 98 -1.32 -0.39 11.83
CA ALA A 98 -1.78 -1.05 10.60
C ALA A 98 -3.28 -0.82 10.37
N GLN A 99 -4.10 -0.96 11.41
CA GLN A 99 -5.54 -0.69 11.32
C GLN A 99 -5.83 0.78 10.98
N GLU A 100 -5.10 1.72 11.58
CA GLU A 100 -5.22 3.15 11.28
C GLU A 100 -4.86 3.45 9.83
N PHE A 101 -3.85 2.77 9.27
CA PHE A 101 -3.47 2.91 7.87
C PHE A 101 -4.54 2.36 6.93
N ILE A 102 -5.07 1.17 7.22
CA ILE A 102 -6.14 0.57 6.44
C ILE A 102 -7.37 1.49 6.40
N GLN A 103 -7.75 2.08 7.53
CA GLN A 103 -8.87 3.02 7.61
C GLN A 103 -8.61 4.39 6.95
N SER A 104 -7.34 4.81 6.85
CA SER A 104 -6.99 6.11 6.25
C SER A 104 -6.90 6.03 4.73
N TRP A 105 -6.42 4.92 4.19
CA TRP A 105 -6.09 4.80 2.76
C TRP A 105 -6.89 3.72 2.02
N HIS A 106 -7.64 2.88 2.71
CA HIS A 106 -8.47 1.80 2.14
C HIS A 106 -7.75 0.98 1.05
N PRO A 107 -6.62 0.31 1.37
CA PRO A 107 -5.82 -0.35 0.35
C PRO A 107 -6.58 -1.50 -0.33
N PRO A 108 -6.50 -1.63 -1.68
CA PRO A 108 -7.28 -2.59 -2.45
C PRO A 108 -6.95 -4.06 -2.16
N CYS A 109 -5.74 -4.35 -1.64
CA CYS A 109 -5.31 -5.71 -1.32
C CYS A 109 -5.40 -6.07 0.16
N ASN A 110 -6.07 -5.28 0.99
CA ASN A 110 -6.48 -5.69 2.33
C ASN A 110 -7.89 -6.30 2.28
N ASP A 111 -8.04 -7.54 2.78
CA ASP A 111 -9.32 -8.25 2.74
C ASP A 111 -10.42 -7.49 3.50
N GLY A 112 -11.64 -7.53 2.97
CA GLY A 112 -12.75 -6.65 3.35
C GLY A 112 -12.91 -5.40 2.46
N HIS A 113 -11.92 -5.07 1.63
CA HIS A 113 -12.00 -4.00 0.61
C HIS A 113 -11.76 -4.51 -0.83
N GLY A 114 -11.24 -5.74 -0.96
CA GLY A 114 -10.95 -6.38 -2.25
C GLY A 114 -12.16 -6.76 -3.13
N ALA A 115 -13.40 -6.54 -2.66
CA ALA A 115 -14.62 -6.74 -3.45
C ALA A 115 -15.44 -5.45 -3.70
N LEU A 116 -15.12 -4.33 -3.03
CA LEU A 116 -15.84 -3.05 -3.21
C LEU A 116 -15.02 -1.97 -3.94
N ALA A 117 -13.71 -2.17 -4.12
CA ALA A 117 -12.90 -1.31 -4.99
C ALA A 117 -13.06 -1.64 -6.49
N GLY A 118 -14.08 -2.43 -6.86
CA GLY A 118 -14.42 -2.73 -8.25
C GLY A 118 -15.19 -1.62 -8.96
N LEU A 119 -15.86 -0.69 -8.26
CA LEU A 119 -16.79 0.27 -8.88
C LEU A 119 -16.99 1.58 -8.07
N MET A 120 -15.92 2.24 -7.61
CA MET A 120 -16.03 3.66 -7.23
C MET A 120 -14.84 4.44 -7.78
N GLY A 121 -15.01 5.04 -8.96
CA GLY A 121 -14.07 6.06 -9.44
C GLY A 121 -13.93 6.22 -10.95
N LEU A 122 -14.44 5.31 -11.78
CA LEU A 122 -14.62 5.58 -13.20
C LEU A 122 -16.08 5.97 -13.43
N PRO A 123 -16.40 7.20 -13.87
CA PRO A 123 -17.71 7.43 -14.45
C PRO A 123 -17.83 6.45 -15.62
N ALA A 124 -18.82 5.57 -15.55
CA ALA A 124 -19.19 4.76 -16.70
C ALA A 124 -19.33 5.70 -17.91
N PRO A 125 -18.78 5.35 -19.09
CA PRO A 125 -18.99 6.16 -20.28
C PRO A 125 -20.50 6.32 -20.47
N LEU A 126 -20.95 7.58 -20.51
CA LEU A 126 -22.35 7.91 -20.72
C LEU A 126 -22.88 7.14 -21.94
N PRO A 127 -24.09 6.57 -21.88
CA PRO A 127 -24.69 5.96 -23.05
C PRO A 127 -24.74 7.01 -24.16
N ARG A 128 -24.14 6.69 -25.31
CA ARG A 128 -24.29 7.50 -26.52
C ARG A 128 -25.77 7.57 -26.85
N LEU A 129 -26.37 8.74 -26.64
CA LEU A 129 -27.69 9.04 -27.16
C LEU A 129 -27.64 8.80 -28.68
N PRO A 130 -28.57 8.02 -29.26
CA PRO A 130 -28.69 7.96 -30.71
C PRO A 130 -28.97 9.38 -31.20
N GLY A 131 -28.09 9.89 -32.06
CA GLY A 131 -28.29 11.18 -32.71
C GLY A 131 -29.62 11.21 -33.46
N PRO A 132 -30.22 12.40 -33.64
CA PRO A 132 -31.49 12.52 -34.33
C PRO A 132 -31.31 11.98 -35.76
N ARG A 133 -32.19 11.05 -36.13
CA ARG A 133 -32.34 10.64 -37.53
C ARG A 133 -32.84 11.87 -38.30
N ALA A 134 -32.06 12.28 -39.30
CA ALA A 134 -32.53 13.13 -40.39
C ALA A 134 -33.56 12.36 -41.24
#